data_AF-A0A522NJB8-F1
#
_entry.id   AF-A0A522NJB8-F1
#
_cell.length_a   1.000
_cell.length_b   1.000
_cell.length_c   1.000
_cell.angle_alpha   90.00
_cell.angle_beta   90.00
_cell.angle_gamma   90.00
#
_symmetry.space_group_name_H-M   'P 1'
#
loop_
_entity.id
_entity.type
_entity.pdbx_description
1 polymer ?
#
loop_
_entity_poly.entity_id
_entity_poly.type
_entity_poly.pdbx_seq_one_letter_code
_entity_poly.pdbx_strand_id
1 'polypeptide(L)' 'MSTQNWCDAPEIHPSKIQVGDVIGTRRPTELRLTVKMISGPQSGPRQWTFFSRDDNGQQRTSTFGEDDLVRRYAKAS' A
#
# COMPACT_ATOMS: atom_id res chain seq x y z
N MET A 1 -9.50 -3.46 18.78
CA MET A 1 -9.76 -4.17 17.51
C MET A 1 -8.43 -4.36 16.82
N SER A 2 -8.11 -5.59 16.44
CA SER A 2 -6.76 -6.06 16.14
C SER A 2 -6.12 -5.30 14.98
N THR A 3 -5.24 -4.38 15.32
CA THR A 3 -4.17 -3.92 14.44
C THR A 3 -3.38 -5.13 13.99
N GLN A 4 -3.64 -5.63 12.77
CA GLN A 4 -2.85 -6.72 12.17
C GLN A 4 -1.37 -6.37 12.32
N ASN A 5 -0.60 -7.26 12.93
CA ASN A 5 0.84 -7.11 13.00
C ASN A 5 1.38 -7.14 11.57
N TRP A 6 2.50 -6.45 11.34
CA TRP A 6 3.16 -6.45 10.04
C TRP A 6 3.35 -7.86 9.48
N CYS A 7 3.66 -8.83 10.34
CA CYS A 7 3.85 -10.26 9.99
C CYS A 7 2.58 -10.94 9.45
N ASP A 8 1.40 -10.55 9.93
CA ASP A 8 0.11 -11.16 9.58
C ASP A 8 -0.49 -10.58 8.28
N ALA A 9 0.09 -9.52 7.74
CA ALA A 9 -0.42 -8.87 6.53
C ALA A 9 0.05 -9.61 5.27
N PRO A 10 -0.87 -10.08 4.41
CA PRO A 10 -0.49 -10.76 3.18
C PRO A 10 0.28 -9.82 2.25
N GLU A 11 1.38 -10.34 1.70
CA GLU A 11 2.11 -9.72 0.61
C GLU A 11 1.38 -10.00 -0.70
N ILE A 12 0.96 -8.93 -1.37
CA ILE A 12 0.24 -9.01 -2.62
C ILE A 12 0.88 -8.11 -3.67
N HIS A 13 0.69 -8.49 -4.92
CA HIS A 13 1.16 -7.72 -6.06
C HIS A 13 0.45 -6.36 -6.14
N PRO A 14 1.15 -5.25 -6.46
CA PRO A 14 0.58 -3.90 -6.47
C PRO A 14 -0.65 -3.75 -7.39
N SER A 15 -0.74 -4.52 -8.47
CA SER A 15 -1.93 -4.54 -9.34
C SER A 15 -3.24 -4.96 -8.65
N LYS A 16 -3.17 -5.64 -7.49
CA LYS A 16 -4.34 -6.07 -6.71
C LYS A 16 -4.77 -5.05 -5.65
N ILE A 17 -4.04 -3.95 -5.51
CA ILE A 17 -4.35 -2.87 -4.56
C ILE A 17 -5.43 -1.97 -5.14
N GLN A 18 -6.36 -1.53 -4.30
CA GLN A 18 -7.45 -0.64 -4.67
C GLN A 18 -7.43 0.64 -3.82
N VAL A 19 -8.09 1.69 -4.35
CA VAL A 19 -8.30 2.92 -3.57
C VAL A 19 -9.17 2.59 -2.35
N GLY A 20 -8.75 3.05 -1.18
CA GLY A 20 -9.36 2.74 0.11
C GLY A 20 -8.68 1.61 0.87
N ASP A 21 -7.80 0.84 0.23
CA ASP A 21 -6.99 -0.17 0.92
C ASP A 21 -5.98 0.46 1.87
N VAL A 22 -5.70 -0.24 2.95
CA VAL A 22 -4.63 0.12 3.88
C VAL A 22 -3.43 -0.74 3.56
N ILE A 23 -2.31 -0.11 3.21
CA ILE A 23 -1.08 -0.78 2.84
C ILE A 23 0.06 -0.45 3.80
N GLY A 24 1.01 -1.37 3.91
CA GLY A 24 2.27 -1.17 4.60
C GLY A 24 3.41 -0.92 3.64
N THR A 25 4.46 -0.26 4.14
CA THR A 25 5.73 -0.23 3.41
C THR A 25 6.47 -1.56 3.54
N ARG A 26 7.41 -1.81 2.62
CA ARG A 26 8.26 -3.01 2.63
C ARG A 26 9.20 -3.08 3.84
N ARG A 27 9.39 -1.96 4.55
CA ARG A 27 10.11 -1.92 5.82
C ARG A 27 9.16 -2.36 6.94
N PRO A 28 9.67 -2.98 8.03
CA PRO A 28 8.88 -3.30 9.22
C PRO A 28 8.53 -2.01 9.97
N THR A 29 7.73 -1.17 9.34
CA THR A 29 7.17 0.04 9.90
C THR A 29 5.73 -0.24 10.25
N GLU A 30 5.30 0.19 11.42
CA GLU A 30 3.90 0.17 11.82
C GLU A 30 3.05 1.21 11.05
N LEU A 31 3.65 1.92 10.09
CA LEU A 31 2.97 2.89 9.24
C LEU A 31 1.92 2.20 8.38
N ARG A 32 0.66 2.57 8.64
CA ARG A 32 -0.50 2.21 7.83
C ARG A 32 -0.82 3.35 6.89
N LEU A 33 -0.85 3.04 5.61
CA LEU A 33 -1.04 4.01 4.54
C LEU A 33 -2.35 3.71 3.83
N THR A 34 -3.35 4.56 4.00
CA THR A 34 -4.62 4.44 3.28
C THR A 34 -4.44 4.95 1.86
N VAL A 35 -4.57 4.07 0.87
CA VAL A 35 -4.47 4.42 -0.55
C VAL A 35 -5.63 5.33 -0.93
N LYS A 36 -5.30 6.50 -1.49
CA LYS A 36 -6.27 7.50 -1.96
C LYS A 36 -6.31 7.56 -3.48
N MET A 37 -5.19 7.28 -4.13
CA MET A 37 -5.10 7.28 -5.58
C MET A 37 -4.02 6.29 -6.02
N ILE A 38 -4.27 5.64 -7.14
CA ILE A 38 -3.34 4.73 -7.79
C ILE A 38 -3.11 5.26 -9.19
N SER A 39 -1.87 5.60 -9.50
CA SER A 39 -1.45 5.86 -10.87
C SER A 39 -0.78 4.61 -11.39
N GLY A 40 -1.38 3.99 -12.41
CA GLY A 40 -0.83 2.83 -13.11
C GLY A 40 0.10 3.25 -14.26
N PRO A 41 0.89 2.31 -14.80
CA PRO A 41 1.81 2.59 -15.90
C PRO A 41 1.01 2.94 -17.17
N GLN A 42 1.22 4.15 -17.71
CA GLN A 42 0.49 4.67 -18.87
C GLN A 42 1.12 4.22 -20.20
N SER A 43 2.44 3.98 -20.23
CA SER A 43 3.19 3.30 -21.31
C SER A 43 4.65 3.14 -20.84
N GLY A 44 5.10 1.92 -20.55
CA GLY A 44 6.43 1.64 -19.97
C GLY A 44 6.39 0.63 -18.83
N PRO A 45 7.57 0.15 -18.33
CA PRO A 45 7.67 -1.02 -17.46
C PRO A 45 6.75 -0.84 -16.23
N ARG A 46 6.00 -1.90 -15.94
CA ARG A 46 4.77 -1.90 -15.15
C ARG A 46 5.00 -1.39 -13.71
N GLN A 47 4.99 -0.07 -13.51
CA GLN A 47 5.15 0.58 -12.21
C GLN A 47 3.84 1.20 -11.75
N TRP A 48 3.50 0.98 -10.48
CA TRP A 48 2.35 1.57 -9.82
C TRP A 48 2.81 2.60 -8.81
N THR A 49 2.30 3.82 -8.92
CA THR A 49 2.49 4.87 -7.93
C THR A 49 1.24 4.99 -7.07
N PHE A 50 1.38 4.72 -5.79
CA PHE A 50 0.32 4.87 -4.79
C PHE A 50 0.48 6.19 -4.06
N PHE A 51 -0.58 6.99 -4.09
CA PHE A 51 -0.73 8.16 -3.24
C PHE A 51 -1.60 7.75 -2.07
N SER A 52 -1.03 7.80 -0.88
CA SER A 52 -1.63 7.31 0.34
C SER A 52 -1.57 8.35 1.43
N ARG A 53 -2.37 8.16 2.47
CA ARG A 53 -2.39 9.02 3.66
C ARG A 53 -2.13 8.17 4.89
N ASP A 54 -1.19 8.61 5.72
CA ASP A 54 -0.95 7.99 7.02
C ASP A 54 -1.96 8.45 8.09
N ASP A 55 -1.94 7.80 9.25
CA ASP A 55 -2.83 8.13 10.38
C ASP A 55 -2.65 9.57 10.91
N ASN A 56 -1.50 10.20 10.69
CA ASN A 56 -1.28 11.61 11.04
C ASN A 56 -1.81 12.58 9.98
N GLY A 57 -2.45 12.07 8.93
CA GLY A 57 -3.00 12.86 7.83
C GLY A 57 -1.98 13.28 6.78
N GLN A 58 -0.71 12.87 6.93
CA GLN A 58 0.34 13.23 5.97
C GLN A 58 0.23 12.35 4.71
N GLN A 59 0.43 13.00 3.57
CA GLN A 59 0.42 12.33 2.28
C GLN A 59 1.77 11.66 2.02
N ARG A 60 1.72 10.42 1.54
CA ARG A 60 2.88 9.61 1.21
C ARG A 60 2.72 9.06 -0.20
N THR A 61 3.78 9.18 -0.99
CA THR A 61 3.86 8.61 -2.33
C THR A 61 4.80 7.42 -2.28
N SER A 62 4.39 6.29 -2.86
CA SER A 62 5.21 5.09 -2.96
C SER A 62 5.07 4.50 -4.35
N THR A 63 6.20 4.13 -4.96
CA THR A 63 6.23 3.55 -6.30
C THR A 63 6.71 2.10 -6.19
N PHE A 64 6.00 1.19 -6.85
CA PHE A 64 6.24 -0.24 -6.84
C PHE A 64 6.34 -0.74 -8.29
N GLY A 65 7.33 -1.58 -8.57
CA GLY A 65 7.46 -2.27 -9.85
C GLY A 65 6.59 -3.53 -9.95
N GLU A 66 6.80 -4.27 -11.04
CA GLU A 66 6.16 -5.57 -11.29
C GLU A 66 6.63 -6.65 -10.32
N ASP A 67 7.91 -6.71 -10.01
CA ASP A 67 8.46 -7.70 -9.08
C ASP A 67 8.35 -7.27 -7.61
N ASP A 68 7.76 -6.10 -7.34
CA ASP A 68 7.55 -5.62 -5.99
C ASP A 68 6.29 -6.20 -5.35
N LEU A 69 6.35 -6.35 -4.04
CA LEU A 69 5.24 -6.81 -3.21
C LEU A 69 4.87 -5.74 -2.20
N VAL A 70 3.57 -5.65 -1.93
CA VAL A 70 2.99 -4.68 -1.00
C VAL A 70 2.17 -5.45 0.02
N ARG A 71 2.31 -5.09 1.30
CA ARG A 71 1.52 -5.69 2.36
C ARG A 71 0.18 -4.97 2.45
N ARG A 72 -0.92 -5.71 2.31
CA ARG A 72 -2.28 -5.18 2.49
C ARG A 72 -2.78 -5.55 3.88
N TYR A 73 -3.17 -4.56 4.65
CA TYR A 73 -3.83 -4.74 5.93
C TYR A 73 -5.35 -4.77 5.76
N ALA A 74 -6.02 -5.57 6.58
CA ALA A 74 -7.46 -5.51 6.73
C ALA A 74 -7.86 -4.14 7.26
N LYS A 75 -8.87 -3.54 6.64
CA LYS A 75 -9.48 -2.31 7.14
C LYS A 75 -10.00 -2.58 8.55
N ALA A 76 -9.55 -1.83 9.54
CA ALA A 76 -10.18 -1.84 10.85
C ALA A 76 -11.65 -1.44 10.64
N SER A 77 -12.57 -2.37 10.94
CA SER A 77 -14.01 -2.13 10.91
C SER A 77 -14.42 -1.12 11.97
#